data_AF-A0A354FS16-F1
#
_entry.id   AF-A0A354FS16-F1
#
_cell.length_a   1.000
_cell.length_b   1.000
_cell.length_c   1.000
_cell.angle_alpha   90.00
_cell.angle_beta   90.00
_cell.angle_gamma   90.00
#
_symmetry.space_group_name_H-M   'P 1'
#
loop_
_entity.id
_entity.type
_entity.pdbx_description
1 polymer ?
#
loop_
_entity_poly.entity_id
_entity_poly.type
_entity_poly.pdbx_seq_one_letter_code
_entity_poly.pdbx_strand_id
1 'polypeptide(L)'
;KWGSIATRGHRDELIPHIGTSNGSRNPRRNYLIDLPPRFPAEFPRDFDSKNYTEKDNTRLAYNAYLKKFLRCVRGIDDNLARLFKHLEETGQMDNTIIIYTGDQGFMLGEHDFQDKRWMYEESQRMPLLVRYPKSIKPGTVIDSCVENVDFGPTMLDMAGLKVPASMQGKSFKKHLETGKEPEGWKQTAYYRYWMHMVHHDNPAHVGIRTKTHKLIYFYGCNYDGGYQTPPGWELYDLSTDPHETINLYDDPNHAELVADLKRQLAETRKRVGDDGSHYPAAEKVVQEFWDYDLKDRQKAQMISREFLKRREAELKAGKRNIRTHQGFQEASYPE
;
A
#
# COMPACT_ATOMS: atom_id res chain seq x y z
N LYS A 1 -12.03 -15.41 5.33
CA LYS A 1 -11.88 -15.23 3.87
C LYS A 1 -11.15 -13.91 3.64
N TRP A 2 -10.32 -13.80 2.61
CA TRP A 2 -9.60 -12.55 2.32
C TRP A 2 -10.58 -11.43 1.97
N GLY A 3 -10.26 -10.21 2.41
CA GLY A 3 -10.97 -9.00 2.05
C GLY A 3 -12.24 -8.73 2.86
N SER A 4 -12.92 -7.65 2.48
CA SER A 4 -14.17 -7.15 3.06
C SER A 4 -15.16 -6.81 1.93
N ILE A 5 -16.31 -6.25 2.31
CA ILE A 5 -17.24 -5.69 1.32
C ILE A 5 -16.60 -4.56 0.50
N ALA A 6 -15.59 -3.86 1.03
CA ALA A 6 -14.91 -2.78 0.29
C ALA A 6 -14.07 -3.30 -0.87
N THR A 7 -13.48 -4.48 -0.71
CA THR A 7 -12.60 -5.10 -1.72
C THR A 7 -13.32 -6.11 -2.61
N ARG A 8 -14.47 -6.62 -2.16
CA ARG A 8 -15.20 -7.69 -2.84
C ARG A 8 -16.64 -7.34 -3.23
N GLY A 9 -17.25 -6.37 -2.56
CA GLY A 9 -18.67 -6.09 -2.71
C GLY A 9 -19.58 -7.08 -1.97
N HIS A 10 -20.87 -6.80 -1.99
CA HIS A 10 -21.87 -7.71 -1.45
C HIS A 10 -21.95 -8.97 -2.33
N ARG A 11 -21.66 -10.14 -1.74
CA ARG A 11 -21.61 -11.43 -2.48
C ARG A 11 -20.60 -11.40 -3.63
N ASP A 12 -19.44 -10.80 -3.41
CA ASP A 12 -18.30 -10.80 -4.35
C ASP A 12 -18.55 -10.05 -5.68
N GLU A 13 -19.65 -9.30 -5.81
CA GLU A 13 -20.06 -8.62 -7.04
C GLU A 13 -19.07 -7.55 -7.53
N LEU A 14 -18.22 -7.00 -6.66
CA LEU A 14 -17.25 -5.97 -7.02
C LEU A 14 -15.85 -6.51 -7.30
N ILE A 15 -15.63 -7.83 -7.18
CA ILE A 15 -14.33 -8.43 -7.48
C ILE A 15 -13.80 -7.99 -8.84
N PRO A 16 -14.56 -7.96 -9.95
CA PRO A 16 -14.02 -7.50 -11.24
C PRO A 16 -13.65 -6.01 -11.28
N HIS A 17 -14.15 -5.19 -10.35
CA HIS A 17 -14.11 -3.74 -10.45
C HIS A 17 -13.16 -3.06 -9.48
N ILE A 18 -12.70 -3.79 -8.46
CA ILE A 18 -11.76 -3.30 -7.46
C ILE A 18 -10.34 -3.79 -7.77
N GLY A 19 -9.38 -2.87 -7.63
CA GLY A 19 -7.97 -3.12 -7.84
C GLY A 19 -7.57 -3.38 -9.29
N THR A 20 -6.38 -3.91 -9.48
CA THR A 20 -5.79 -4.27 -10.77
C THR A 20 -5.69 -5.79 -10.90
N SER A 21 -5.59 -6.34 -12.11
CA SER A 21 -5.45 -7.79 -12.31
C SER A 21 -4.19 -8.16 -13.08
N ASN A 22 -3.60 -9.33 -12.80
CA ASN A 22 -2.62 -9.94 -13.71
C ASN A 22 -3.32 -10.57 -14.92
N GLY A 23 -4.44 -11.26 -14.69
CA GLY A 23 -5.26 -11.90 -15.70
C GLY A 23 -6.31 -10.98 -16.32
N SER A 24 -7.43 -11.53 -16.78
CA SER A 24 -8.53 -10.75 -17.40
C SER A 24 -9.58 -10.24 -16.40
N ARG A 25 -9.44 -10.53 -15.10
CA ARG A 25 -10.48 -10.28 -14.09
C ARG A 25 -10.95 -8.83 -14.07
N ASN A 26 -10.01 -7.88 -14.04
CA ASN A 26 -10.37 -6.46 -14.10
C ASN A 26 -10.54 -6.04 -15.57
N PRO A 27 -11.72 -5.52 -15.99
CA PRO A 27 -12.01 -5.21 -17.40
C PRO A 27 -11.24 -4.00 -17.96
N ARG A 28 -10.54 -3.25 -17.10
CA ARG A 28 -9.85 -2.00 -17.44
C ARG A 28 -8.35 -2.06 -17.17
N ARG A 29 -7.94 -2.52 -15.99
CA ARG A 29 -6.56 -2.47 -15.49
C ARG A 29 -6.05 -3.88 -15.33
N ASN A 30 -5.48 -4.41 -16.40
CA ASN A 30 -4.86 -5.70 -16.32
C ASN A 30 -3.67 -5.89 -17.26
N TYR A 31 -2.77 -6.78 -16.86
CA TYR A 31 -1.55 -7.06 -17.61
C TYR A 31 -1.77 -7.89 -18.87
N LEU A 32 -2.88 -8.61 -18.99
CA LEU A 32 -3.26 -9.27 -20.25
C LEU A 32 -3.54 -8.27 -21.38
N ILE A 33 -4.01 -7.06 -21.05
CA ILE A 33 -4.22 -5.97 -22.01
C ILE A 33 -2.96 -5.09 -22.12
N ASP A 34 -2.33 -4.76 -20.99
CA ASP A 34 -1.25 -3.76 -20.96
C ASP A 34 0.09 -4.28 -21.50
N LEU A 35 0.43 -5.55 -21.28
CA LEU A 35 1.76 -6.08 -21.58
C LEU A 35 1.97 -6.55 -23.02
N PRO A 36 1.03 -7.23 -23.70
CA PRO A 36 1.27 -7.68 -25.08
C PRO A 36 1.72 -6.57 -26.04
N PRO A 37 1.11 -5.37 -26.08
CA PRO A 37 1.59 -4.31 -26.97
C PRO A 37 2.92 -3.71 -26.52
N ARG A 38 3.26 -3.75 -25.23
CA ARG A 38 4.52 -3.20 -24.69
C ARG A 38 5.70 -4.16 -24.85
N PHE A 39 5.44 -5.45 -24.72
CA PHE A 39 6.44 -6.50 -24.69
C PHE A 39 6.02 -7.70 -25.56
N PRO A 40 5.78 -7.50 -26.86
CA PRO A 40 5.23 -8.54 -27.74
C PRO A 40 6.12 -9.80 -27.80
N ALA A 41 7.43 -9.65 -27.62
CA ALA A 41 8.39 -10.76 -27.59
C ALA A 41 8.26 -11.68 -26.35
N GLU A 42 7.48 -11.30 -25.34
CA GLU A 42 7.19 -12.16 -24.19
C GLU A 42 5.91 -13.00 -24.38
N PHE A 43 5.21 -12.83 -25.50
CA PHE A 43 3.99 -13.55 -25.85
C PHE A 43 4.18 -14.41 -27.11
N PRO A 44 3.32 -15.42 -27.35
CA PRO A 44 3.30 -16.16 -28.60
C PRO A 44 3.19 -15.24 -29.83
N ARG A 45 3.74 -15.67 -30.96
CA ARG A 45 3.59 -14.95 -32.23
C ARG A 45 2.10 -14.83 -32.56
N ASP A 46 1.67 -13.65 -33.01
CA ASP A 46 0.28 -13.33 -33.36
C ASP A 46 -0.71 -13.58 -32.18
N PHE A 47 -0.25 -13.30 -30.95
CA PHE A 47 -1.05 -13.47 -29.73
C PHE A 47 -2.41 -12.73 -29.80
N ASP A 48 -3.48 -13.50 -29.68
CA ASP A 48 -4.84 -13.02 -29.38
C ASP A 48 -5.35 -13.78 -28.15
N SER A 49 -5.68 -13.04 -27.09
CA SER A 49 -6.24 -13.57 -25.84
C SER A 49 -7.46 -14.49 -26.03
N LYS A 50 -8.23 -14.32 -27.11
CA LYS A 50 -9.41 -15.17 -27.42
C LYS A 50 -9.05 -16.61 -27.75
N ASN A 51 -7.82 -16.87 -28.15
CA ASN A 51 -7.34 -18.20 -28.53
C ASN A 51 -6.83 -19.01 -27.32
N TYR A 52 -6.90 -18.46 -26.10
CA TYR A 52 -6.36 -19.06 -24.88
C TYR A 52 -7.41 -19.14 -23.79
N THR A 53 -7.25 -20.12 -22.89
CA THR A 53 -8.05 -20.19 -21.67
C THR A 53 -7.69 -19.02 -20.73
N GLU A 54 -8.58 -18.67 -19.80
CA GLU A 54 -8.29 -17.64 -18.79
C GLU A 54 -7.03 -17.95 -17.98
N LYS A 55 -6.84 -19.23 -17.63
CA LYS A 55 -5.65 -19.71 -16.92
C LYS A 55 -4.38 -19.50 -17.74
N ASP A 56 -4.41 -19.82 -19.04
CA ASP A 56 -3.26 -19.62 -19.93
C ASP A 56 -2.96 -18.15 -20.15
N ASN A 57 -3.97 -17.34 -20.37
CA ASN A 57 -3.84 -15.89 -20.48
C ASN A 57 -3.19 -15.28 -19.23
N THR A 58 -3.70 -15.63 -18.05
CA THR A 58 -3.14 -15.16 -16.78
C THR A 58 -1.68 -15.61 -16.62
N ARG A 59 -1.38 -16.87 -16.94
CA ARG A 59 -0.02 -17.42 -16.90
C ARG A 59 0.94 -16.69 -17.84
N LEU A 60 0.51 -16.38 -19.07
CA LEU A 60 1.32 -15.64 -20.04
C LEU A 60 1.60 -14.22 -19.55
N ALA A 61 0.56 -13.50 -19.12
CA ALA A 61 0.69 -12.14 -18.60
C ALA A 61 1.59 -12.08 -17.35
N TYR A 62 1.38 -12.99 -16.40
CA TYR A 62 2.18 -13.09 -15.17
C TYR A 62 3.67 -13.40 -15.46
N ASN A 63 3.95 -14.35 -16.35
CA ASN A 63 5.33 -14.68 -16.71
C ASN A 63 6.03 -13.52 -17.43
N ALA A 64 5.34 -12.84 -18.34
CA ALA A 64 5.86 -11.65 -19.00
C ALA A 64 6.17 -10.56 -17.97
N TYR A 65 5.24 -10.32 -17.05
CA TYR A 65 5.38 -9.36 -15.96
C TYR A 65 6.60 -9.67 -15.07
N LEU A 66 6.63 -10.85 -14.42
CA LEU A 66 7.70 -11.19 -13.49
C LEU A 66 9.07 -11.22 -14.15
N LYS A 67 9.16 -11.72 -15.38
CA LYS A 67 10.43 -11.72 -16.13
C LYS A 67 10.94 -10.31 -16.37
N LYS A 68 10.07 -9.34 -16.66
CA LYS A 68 10.47 -7.92 -16.79
C LYS A 68 10.85 -7.33 -15.44
N PHE A 69 10.06 -7.58 -14.40
CA PHE A 69 10.34 -7.10 -13.05
C PHE A 69 11.71 -7.58 -12.56
N LEU A 70 12.00 -8.88 -12.64
CA LEU A 70 13.27 -9.47 -12.21
C LEU A 70 14.46 -8.96 -13.02
N ARG A 71 14.29 -8.67 -14.32
CA ARG A 71 15.33 -8.02 -15.13
C ARG A 71 15.63 -6.60 -14.66
N CYS A 72 14.63 -5.84 -14.23
CA CYS A 72 14.84 -4.53 -13.62
C CYS A 72 15.62 -4.65 -12.29
N VAL A 73 15.24 -5.61 -11.44
CA VAL A 73 15.97 -5.89 -10.18
C VAL A 73 17.44 -6.23 -10.46
N ARG A 74 17.71 -7.08 -11.46
CA ARG A 74 19.09 -7.40 -11.84
C ARG A 74 19.86 -6.17 -12.32
N GLY A 75 19.22 -5.30 -13.10
CA GLY A 75 19.84 -4.06 -13.55
C GLY A 75 20.21 -3.12 -12.38
N ILE A 76 19.40 -3.08 -11.32
CA ILE A 76 19.72 -2.33 -10.09
C ILE A 76 20.94 -2.95 -9.39
N ASP A 77 20.94 -4.27 -9.21
CA ASP A 77 22.04 -5.03 -8.58
C ASP A 77 23.39 -4.80 -9.29
N ASP A 78 23.42 -4.89 -10.62
CA ASP A 78 24.63 -4.63 -11.42
C ASP A 78 25.15 -3.18 -11.24
N ASN A 79 24.26 -2.20 -11.06
CA ASN A 79 24.65 -0.82 -10.82
C ASN A 79 25.12 -0.57 -9.38
N LEU A 80 24.56 -1.26 -8.38
CA LEU A 80 25.07 -1.22 -7.01
C LEU A 80 26.48 -1.80 -6.94
N ALA A 81 26.77 -2.89 -7.64
CA ALA A 81 28.11 -3.46 -7.73
C ALA A 81 29.13 -2.45 -8.28
N ARG A 82 28.74 -1.66 -9.29
CA ARG A 82 29.59 -0.58 -9.84
C ARG A 82 29.83 0.53 -8.83
N LEU A 83 28.79 0.95 -8.11
CA LEU A 83 28.90 1.97 -7.05
C LEU A 83 29.83 1.50 -5.93
N PHE A 84 29.66 0.27 -5.44
CA PHE A 84 30.48 -0.27 -4.35
C PHE A 84 31.94 -0.42 -4.76
N LYS A 85 32.19 -0.93 -5.98
CA LYS A 85 33.55 -0.99 -6.53
C LYS A 85 34.21 0.40 -6.55
N HIS A 86 33.49 1.43 -6.97
CA HIS A 86 34.03 2.79 -6.98
C HIS A 86 34.34 3.31 -5.56
N LEU A 87 33.45 3.06 -4.58
CA LEU A 87 33.68 3.44 -3.18
C LEU A 87 34.88 2.70 -2.57
N GLU A 88 35.12 1.44 -2.98
CA GLU A 88 36.29 0.65 -2.58
C GLU A 88 37.58 1.22 -3.20
N GLU A 89 37.59 1.44 -4.51
CA GLU A 89 38.76 1.97 -5.25
C GLU A 89 39.19 3.37 -4.78
N THR A 90 38.23 4.18 -4.32
CA THR A 90 38.49 5.54 -3.80
C THR A 90 38.74 5.58 -2.29
N GLY A 91 38.69 4.44 -1.60
CA GLY A 91 38.87 4.35 -0.14
C GLY A 91 37.74 4.97 0.69
N GLN A 92 36.56 5.20 0.09
CA GLN A 92 35.41 5.82 0.74
C GLN A 92 34.45 4.80 1.38
N MET A 93 34.53 3.52 1.02
CA MET A 93 33.58 2.47 1.39
C MET A 93 33.29 2.39 2.89
N ASP A 94 34.32 2.42 3.75
CA ASP A 94 34.15 2.29 5.21
C ASP A 94 33.78 3.60 5.91
N ASN A 95 33.89 4.72 5.20
CA ASN A 95 33.43 6.03 5.67
C ASN A 95 32.12 6.48 5.00
N THR A 96 31.42 5.57 4.34
CA THR A 96 30.13 5.84 3.70
C THR A 96 29.03 5.08 4.42
N ILE A 97 27.96 5.79 4.80
CA ILE A 97 26.72 5.17 5.24
C ILE A 97 25.92 4.81 3.99
N ILE A 98 25.56 3.54 3.84
CA ILE A 98 24.75 3.07 2.70
C ILE A 98 23.39 2.65 3.24
N ILE A 99 22.33 3.33 2.82
CA ILE A 99 20.93 2.96 3.09
C ILE A 99 20.33 2.52 1.76
N TYR A 100 19.95 1.25 1.66
CA TYR A 100 19.28 0.68 0.49
C TYR A 100 17.84 0.31 0.86
N THR A 101 16.88 0.81 0.09
CA THR A 101 15.45 0.62 0.32
C THR A 101 14.63 0.86 -0.95
N GLY A 102 13.31 0.65 -0.86
CA GLY A 102 12.33 1.06 -1.89
C GLY A 102 11.54 2.30 -1.45
N ASP A 103 10.73 2.86 -2.34
CA ASP A 103 9.74 3.90 -1.98
C ASP A 103 8.49 3.30 -1.31
N GLN A 104 8.18 2.05 -1.68
CA GLN A 104 7.13 1.18 -1.15
C GLN A 104 7.33 -0.28 -1.59
N GLY A 105 6.48 -1.17 -1.10
CA GLY A 105 6.36 -2.53 -1.63
C GLY A 105 5.70 -2.58 -3.02
N PHE A 106 5.64 -3.77 -3.62
CA PHE A 106 5.05 -3.99 -4.94
C PHE A 106 4.36 -5.35 -5.00
N MET A 107 3.11 -5.39 -5.48
CA MET A 107 2.41 -6.65 -5.75
C MET A 107 3.03 -7.34 -6.97
N LEU A 108 3.52 -8.55 -6.77
CA LEU A 108 4.07 -9.41 -7.80
C LEU A 108 3.02 -10.37 -8.36
N GLY A 109 1.87 -10.49 -7.70
CA GLY A 109 0.67 -11.19 -8.17
C GLY A 109 -0.19 -11.77 -7.07
N GLU A 110 0.18 -11.50 -5.84
CA GLU A 110 -0.57 -11.78 -4.64
C GLU A 110 -1.96 -11.14 -4.75
N HIS A 111 -2.98 -11.88 -4.33
CA HIS A 111 -4.39 -11.51 -4.47
C HIS A 111 -4.85 -11.18 -5.92
N ASP A 112 -4.13 -11.66 -6.95
CA ASP A 112 -4.28 -11.28 -8.37
C ASP A 112 -3.97 -9.79 -8.64
N PHE A 113 -3.42 -9.06 -7.69
CA PHE A 113 -3.09 -7.66 -7.87
C PHE A 113 -1.75 -7.45 -8.57
N GLN A 114 -1.65 -6.30 -9.23
CA GLN A 114 -0.39 -5.77 -9.74
C GLN A 114 -0.18 -4.35 -9.25
N ASP A 115 1.08 -3.91 -9.27
CA ASP A 115 1.49 -2.59 -8.81
C ASP A 115 1.34 -2.40 -7.29
N LYS A 116 1.34 -1.15 -6.82
CA LYS A 116 1.33 -0.73 -5.42
C LYS A 116 0.05 0.03 -5.06
N ARG A 117 0.00 0.55 -3.82
CA ARG A 117 -1.08 1.39 -3.20
C ARG A 117 -2.10 0.61 -2.37
N TRP A 118 -1.74 -0.59 -1.95
CA TRP A 118 -2.50 -1.32 -0.94
C TRP A 118 -1.76 -1.28 0.39
N MET A 119 -2.52 -1.38 1.47
CA MET A 119 -1.97 -1.58 2.80
C MET A 119 -1.61 -3.06 3.08
N TYR A 120 -1.87 -3.99 2.14
CA TYR A 120 -1.36 -5.37 2.24
C TYR A 120 0.18 -5.40 2.26
N GLU A 121 0.77 -6.40 2.91
CA GLU A 121 2.20 -6.52 3.22
C GLU A 121 3.05 -6.38 1.96
N GLU A 122 2.66 -7.01 0.86
CA GLU A 122 3.44 -6.99 -0.39
C GLU A 122 3.53 -5.57 -0.98
N SER A 123 2.50 -4.74 -0.81
CA SER A 123 2.52 -3.35 -1.29
C SER A 123 3.01 -2.35 -0.24
N GLN A 124 2.90 -2.66 1.05
CA GLN A 124 3.26 -1.74 2.13
C GLN A 124 4.71 -1.93 2.58
N ARG A 125 5.17 -3.17 2.75
CA ARG A 125 6.46 -3.48 3.35
C ARG A 125 7.59 -3.29 2.34
N MET A 126 8.63 -2.58 2.75
CA MET A 126 9.82 -2.31 1.93
C MET A 126 11.02 -3.11 2.44
N PRO A 127 11.95 -3.48 1.56
CA PRO A 127 13.29 -3.87 2.00
C PRO A 127 13.99 -2.66 2.62
N LEU A 128 14.75 -2.87 3.70
CA LEU A 128 15.62 -1.86 4.30
C LEU A 128 16.93 -2.52 4.72
N LEU A 129 18.03 -2.10 4.11
CA LEU A 129 19.38 -2.51 4.46
C LEU A 129 20.20 -1.27 4.78
N VAL A 130 20.91 -1.28 5.90
CA VAL A 130 21.80 -0.18 6.29
C VAL A 130 23.18 -0.74 6.61
N ARG A 131 24.21 -0.18 5.97
CA ARG A 131 25.61 -0.53 6.19
C ARG A 131 26.38 0.71 6.64
N TYR A 132 27.03 0.60 7.79
CA TYR A 132 28.06 1.54 8.22
C TYR A 132 29.02 0.87 9.23
N PRO A 133 30.19 0.38 8.80
CA PRO A 133 31.05 -0.49 9.62
C PRO A 133 31.51 0.11 10.95
N LYS A 134 31.61 1.45 11.04
CA LYS A 134 32.06 2.14 12.25
C LYS A 134 31.09 2.03 13.44
N SER A 135 29.82 1.74 13.19
CA SER A 135 28.79 1.75 14.25
C SER A 135 27.76 0.62 14.14
N ILE A 136 27.60 0.00 12.98
CA ILE A 136 26.59 -1.03 12.74
C ILE A 136 27.28 -2.39 12.68
N LYS A 137 26.91 -3.30 13.58
CA LYS A 137 27.41 -4.68 13.58
C LYS A 137 26.87 -5.45 12.37
N PRO A 138 27.73 -6.06 11.52
CA PRO A 138 27.27 -6.88 10.40
C PRO A 138 26.36 -8.04 10.83
N GLY A 139 25.37 -8.36 10.01
CA GLY A 139 24.41 -9.45 10.27
C GLY A 139 23.33 -9.13 11.30
N THR A 140 23.25 -7.88 11.78
CA THR A 140 22.18 -7.45 12.69
C THR A 140 20.83 -7.40 11.97
N VAL A 141 19.80 -7.98 12.59
CA VAL A 141 18.41 -7.93 12.14
C VAL A 141 17.60 -7.21 13.21
N ILE A 142 16.81 -6.22 12.79
CA ILE A 142 15.97 -5.39 13.68
C ILE A 142 14.51 -5.59 13.26
N ASP A 143 13.69 -6.07 14.18
CA ASP A 143 12.24 -6.26 13.98
C ASP A 143 11.45 -5.16 14.72
N SER A 144 11.59 -3.94 14.20
CA SER A 144 10.93 -2.72 14.71
C SER A 144 10.13 -2.07 13.60
N CYS A 145 9.02 -1.42 13.96
CA CYS A 145 8.25 -0.64 12.99
C CYS A 145 8.99 0.64 12.63
N VAL A 146 9.45 0.75 11.38
CA VAL A 146 10.08 1.95 10.80
C VAL A 146 9.25 2.38 9.58
N GLU A 147 9.14 3.70 9.39
CA GLU A 147 8.37 4.32 8.30
C GLU A 147 9.26 5.27 7.48
N ASN A 148 8.85 5.61 6.26
CA ASN A 148 9.60 6.52 5.38
C ASN A 148 9.92 7.88 6.04
N VAL A 149 9.03 8.38 6.91
CA VAL A 149 9.22 9.64 7.63
C VAL A 149 10.39 9.60 8.63
N ASP A 150 10.88 8.41 9.01
CA ASP A 150 11.99 8.25 9.94
C ASP A 150 13.37 8.36 9.27
N PHE A 151 13.45 8.23 7.94
CA PHE A 151 14.72 8.28 7.22
C PHE A 151 15.40 9.64 7.35
N GLY A 152 14.66 10.74 7.17
CA GLY A 152 15.18 12.11 7.32
C GLY A 152 15.80 12.38 8.71
N PRO A 153 15.05 12.17 9.81
CA PRO A 153 15.59 12.25 11.17
C PRO A 153 16.82 11.39 11.40
N THR A 154 16.83 10.15 10.89
CA THR A 154 17.97 9.23 11.04
C THR A 154 19.20 9.74 10.30
N MET A 155 19.06 10.23 9.07
CA MET A 155 20.17 10.76 8.29
C MET A 155 20.80 11.99 8.96
N LEU A 156 19.98 12.90 9.50
CA LEU A 156 20.47 14.07 10.24
C LEU A 156 21.22 13.67 11.52
N ASP A 157 20.65 12.75 12.31
CA ASP A 157 21.27 12.26 13.55
C ASP A 157 22.59 11.49 13.27
N MET A 158 22.64 10.68 12.22
CA MET A 158 23.87 10.02 11.79
C MET A 158 24.92 11.03 11.30
N ALA A 159 24.51 12.17 10.74
CA ALA A 159 25.39 13.27 10.36
C ALA A 159 25.79 14.19 11.54
N GLY A 160 25.29 13.92 12.76
CA GLY A 160 25.54 14.77 13.94
C GLY A 160 24.79 16.10 13.92
N LEU A 161 23.76 16.23 13.08
CA LEU A 161 22.93 17.42 12.96
C LEU A 161 21.69 17.32 13.84
N LYS A 162 21.17 18.48 14.27
CA LYS A 162 19.92 18.57 15.02
C LYS A 162 18.73 18.21 14.13
N VAL A 163 17.88 17.29 14.58
CA VAL A 163 16.61 16.97 13.93
C VAL A 163 15.59 18.10 14.22
N PRO A 164 15.00 18.75 13.19
CA PRO A 164 13.96 19.74 13.38
C PRO A 164 12.70 19.16 14.03
N ALA A 165 12.08 19.91 14.95
CA ALA A 165 10.84 19.49 15.62
C ALA A 165 9.63 19.38 14.67
N SER A 166 9.71 19.96 13.47
CA SER A 166 8.69 19.83 12.43
C SER A 166 8.68 18.47 11.73
N MET A 167 9.76 17.68 11.84
CA MET A 167 9.78 16.32 11.28
C MET A 167 8.92 15.39 12.14
N GLN A 168 8.01 14.65 11.50
CA GLN A 168 7.10 13.75 12.18
C GLN A 168 7.72 12.41 12.57
N GLY A 169 8.78 11.99 11.86
CA GLY A 169 9.49 10.74 12.12
C GLY A 169 10.47 10.81 13.28
N LYS A 170 11.04 9.65 13.64
CA LYS A 170 12.05 9.53 14.70
C LYS A 170 13.31 8.87 14.17
N SER A 171 14.47 9.29 14.65
CA SER A 171 15.74 8.64 14.29
C SER A 171 15.76 7.19 14.81
N PHE A 172 16.07 6.23 13.94
CA PHE A 172 16.34 4.84 14.32
C PHE A 172 17.84 4.52 14.43
N LYS A 173 18.72 5.53 14.49
CA LYS A 173 20.17 5.36 14.69
C LYS A 173 20.51 4.44 15.86
N LYS A 174 19.83 4.60 17.01
CA LYS A 174 20.03 3.72 18.18
C LYS A 174 19.72 2.25 17.88
N HIS A 175 18.77 1.95 17.00
CA HIS A 175 18.50 0.58 16.57
C HIS A 175 19.70 0.04 15.79
N LEU A 176 20.23 0.84 14.87
CA LEU A 176 21.37 0.46 14.04
C LEU A 176 22.64 0.20 14.89
N GLU A 177 22.88 1.02 15.91
CA GLU A 177 24.07 0.92 16.77
C GLU A 177 23.97 -0.22 17.79
N THR A 178 22.78 -0.49 18.31
CA THR A 178 22.60 -1.45 19.43
C THR A 178 22.03 -2.79 18.99
N GLY A 179 21.44 -2.86 17.79
CA GLY A 179 20.67 -4.01 17.31
C GLY A 179 19.38 -4.26 18.11
N LYS A 180 18.90 -3.29 18.89
CA LYS A 180 17.75 -3.42 19.78
C LYS A 180 16.76 -2.28 19.58
N GLU A 181 15.48 -2.60 19.73
CA GLU A 181 14.43 -1.59 19.83
C GLU A 181 14.58 -0.79 21.14
N PRO A 182 14.72 0.54 21.08
CA PRO A 182 14.73 1.38 22.27
C PRO A 182 13.37 1.41 22.98
N GLU A 183 13.40 1.60 24.29
CA GLU A 183 12.21 1.89 25.07
C GLU A 183 11.45 3.12 24.54
N GLY A 184 10.12 3.04 24.49
CA GLY A 184 9.27 4.12 23.98
C GLY A 184 9.29 4.27 22.45
N TRP A 185 9.88 3.33 21.72
CA TRP A 185 9.75 3.29 20.26
C TRP A 185 8.29 3.04 19.84
N LYS A 186 7.91 3.60 18.70
CA LYS A 186 6.55 3.44 18.17
C LYS A 186 6.28 1.98 17.84
N GLN A 187 5.07 1.52 18.15
CA GLN A 187 4.66 0.12 17.96
C GLN A 187 3.76 -0.08 16.73
N THR A 188 3.43 1.01 16.03
CA THR A 188 2.57 1.02 14.84
C THR A 188 3.22 1.81 13.72
N ALA A 189 3.08 1.32 12.49
CA ALA A 189 3.22 2.10 11.27
C ALA A 189 1.83 2.59 10.81
N TYR A 190 1.72 3.86 10.42
CA TYR A 190 0.50 4.47 9.89
C TYR A 190 0.49 4.40 8.37
N TYR A 191 -0.66 4.15 7.77
CA TYR A 191 -0.82 4.14 6.32
C TYR A 191 -2.05 4.92 5.91
N ARG A 192 -1.91 5.78 4.88
CA ARG A 192 -3.01 6.52 4.27
C ARG A 192 -2.89 6.48 2.75
N TYR A 193 -3.97 6.08 2.09
CA TYR A 193 -4.16 6.23 0.66
C TYR A 193 -5.45 7.00 0.37
N TRP A 194 -5.34 8.04 -0.46
CA TRP A 194 -6.41 9.01 -0.68
C TRP A 194 -6.91 9.09 -2.12
N MET A 195 -6.17 8.58 -3.10
CA MET A 195 -6.49 8.71 -4.52
C MET A 195 -7.61 7.74 -4.95
N HIS A 196 -8.79 7.90 -4.33
CA HIS A 196 -9.96 7.06 -4.47
C HIS A 196 -10.30 6.74 -5.92
N MET A 197 -10.12 5.48 -6.32
CA MET A 197 -10.51 4.92 -7.62
C MET A 197 -9.92 5.61 -8.87
N VAL A 198 -8.92 6.50 -8.73
CA VAL A 198 -8.44 7.34 -9.85
C VAL A 198 -7.67 6.54 -10.90
N HIS A 199 -6.62 5.82 -10.47
CA HIS A 199 -5.65 5.24 -11.40
C HIS A 199 -5.74 3.72 -11.46
N HIS A 200 -5.88 3.06 -10.31
CA HIS A 200 -5.71 1.61 -10.14
C HIS A 200 -6.93 0.94 -9.51
N ASP A 201 -8.08 1.63 -9.51
CA ASP A 201 -9.35 1.14 -8.95
C ASP A 201 -9.24 0.71 -7.47
N ASN A 202 -8.33 1.33 -6.71
CA ASN A 202 -8.20 1.14 -5.27
C ASN A 202 -9.20 2.04 -4.52
N PRO A 203 -10.01 1.48 -3.62
CA PRO A 203 -10.74 2.28 -2.66
C PRO A 203 -9.75 3.01 -1.75
N ALA A 204 -10.08 4.25 -1.43
CA ALA A 204 -9.30 5.03 -0.48
C ALA A 204 -9.41 4.43 0.93
N HIS A 205 -8.28 4.39 1.65
CA HIS A 205 -8.16 3.67 2.90
C HIS A 205 -7.13 4.27 3.84
N VAL A 206 -7.26 3.89 5.10
CA VAL A 206 -6.38 4.28 6.20
C VAL A 206 -6.21 3.09 7.14
N GLY A 207 -5.10 3.00 7.85
CA GLY A 207 -4.94 1.95 8.84
C GLY A 207 -3.63 2.02 9.61
N ILE A 208 -3.46 1.04 10.50
CA ILE A 208 -2.22 0.83 11.25
C ILE A 208 -1.74 -0.61 11.13
N ARG A 209 -0.41 -0.79 11.14
CA ARG A 209 0.27 -2.08 11.19
C ARG A 209 1.16 -2.15 12.43
N THR A 210 0.90 -3.09 13.32
CA THR A 210 1.79 -3.45 14.43
C THR A 210 2.80 -4.51 13.98
N LYS A 211 3.65 -5.01 14.86
CA LYS A 211 4.56 -6.14 14.53
C LYS A 211 3.82 -7.40 14.08
N THR A 212 2.63 -7.63 14.62
CA THR A 212 1.90 -8.90 14.43
C THR A 212 0.54 -8.72 13.80
N HIS A 213 -0.05 -7.53 13.80
CA HIS A 213 -1.42 -7.33 13.31
C HIS A 213 -1.53 -6.12 12.40
N LYS A 214 -2.56 -6.13 11.55
CA LYS A 214 -2.89 -5.02 10.68
C LYS A 214 -4.38 -4.75 10.71
N LEU A 215 -4.75 -3.49 10.94
CA LEU A 215 -6.12 -3.00 10.85
C LEU A 215 -6.22 -2.02 9.68
N ILE A 216 -7.06 -2.34 8.70
CA ILE A 216 -7.27 -1.55 7.49
C ILE A 216 -8.73 -1.09 7.46
N TYR A 217 -8.93 0.18 7.17
CA TYR A 217 -10.24 0.77 6.94
C TYR A 217 -10.35 1.38 5.55
N PHE A 218 -11.13 0.75 4.69
CA PHE A 218 -11.52 1.31 3.41
C PHE A 218 -12.74 2.20 3.63
N TYR A 219 -12.53 3.51 3.73
CA TYR A 219 -13.62 4.48 3.91
C TYR A 219 -14.31 4.85 2.59
N GLY A 220 -13.70 4.51 1.45
CA GLY A 220 -14.43 4.36 0.20
C GLY A 220 -14.99 5.64 -0.42
N CYS A 221 -14.39 6.82 -0.21
CA CYS A 221 -14.79 8.05 -0.92
C CYS A 221 -13.60 8.92 -1.34
N ASN A 222 -13.85 9.89 -2.23
CA ASN A 222 -12.93 10.96 -2.57
C ASN A 222 -12.90 12.06 -1.47
N TYR A 223 -12.07 13.09 -1.62
CA TYR A 223 -11.98 14.18 -0.64
C TYR A 223 -13.26 15.04 -0.50
N ASP A 224 -14.13 15.02 -1.51
CA ASP A 224 -15.44 15.69 -1.48
C ASP A 224 -16.54 14.78 -0.87
N GLY A 225 -16.20 13.61 -0.34
CA GLY A 225 -17.15 12.61 0.20
C GLY A 225 -17.97 11.86 -0.86
N GLY A 226 -17.68 12.09 -2.14
CA GLY A 226 -18.37 11.55 -3.31
C GLY A 226 -17.71 10.30 -3.92
N TYR A 227 -18.28 9.87 -5.06
CA TYR A 227 -17.90 8.66 -5.81
C TYR A 227 -17.78 7.41 -4.94
N GLN A 228 -18.70 7.20 -4.01
CA GLN A 228 -18.52 6.18 -2.97
C GLN A 228 -18.41 4.74 -3.51
N THR A 229 -17.51 3.96 -2.91
CA THR A 229 -17.46 2.49 -2.89
C THR A 229 -17.93 2.03 -1.51
N PRO A 230 -18.38 0.77 -1.33
CA PRO A 230 -18.79 0.31 0.00
C PRO A 230 -17.63 0.43 0.99
N PRO A 231 -17.85 1.00 2.19
CA PRO A 231 -16.83 1.03 3.23
C PRO A 231 -16.69 -0.34 3.88
N GLY A 232 -15.51 -0.64 4.42
CA GLY A 232 -15.25 -1.93 5.05
C GLY A 232 -13.97 -1.95 5.87
N TRP A 233 -13.99 -2.78 6.91
CA TRP A 233 -12.85 -3.01 7.78
C TRP A 233 -12.24 -4.39 7.56
N GLU A 234 -10.92 -4.46 7.72
CA GLU A 234 -10.15 -5.68 7.63
C GLU A 234 -9.14 -5.77 8.78
N LEU A 235 -9.06 -6.93 9.44
CA LEU A 235 -8.06 -7.25 10.45
C LEU A 235 -7.32 -8.52 10.03
N TYR A 236 -5.99 -8.47 10.04
CA TYR A 236 -5.13 -9.63 9.75
C TYR A 236 -4.12 -9.85 10.89
N ASP A 237 -3.91 -11.11 11.27
CA ASP A 237 -2.81 -11.56 12.14
C ASP A 237 -1.66 -12.06 11.26
N LEU A 238 -0.62 -11.23 11.12
CA LEU A 238 0.56 -11.50 10.31
C LEU A 238 1.47 -12.59 10.90
N SER A 239 1.28 -12.96 12.17
CA SER A 239 2.07 -14.03 12.79
C SER A 239 1.60 -15.42 12.34
N THR A 240 0.29 -15.57 12.09
CA THR A 240 -0.31 -16.83 11.62
C THR A 240 -0.75 -16.80 10.16
N ASP A 241 -0.99 -15.62 9.61
CA ASP A 241 -1.45 -15.38 8.24
C ASP A 241 -0.62 -14.27 7.57
N PRO A 242 0.68 -14.54 7.29
CA PRO A 242 1.59 -13.54 6.69
C PRO A 242 1.20 -13.13 5.26
N HIS A 243 0.25 -13.84 4.64
CA HIS A 243 -0.28 -13.57 3.30
C HIS A 243 -1.68 -12.96 3.34
N GLU A 244 -2.16 -12.57 4.53
CA GLU A 244 -3.40 -11.82 4.73
C GLU A 244 -4.59 -12.45 3.99
N THR A 245 -4.76 -13.76 4.12
CA THR A 245 -5.80 -14.53 3.41
C THR A 245 -7.10 -14.68 4.21
N ILE A 246 -7.12 -14.30 5.49
CA ILE A 246 -8.26 -14.42 6.38
C ILE A 246 -8.51 -13.11 7.13
N ASN A 247 -9.55 -12.38 6.73
CA ASN A 247 -10.02 -11.23 7.49
C ASN A 247 -10.71 -11.69 8.80
N LEU A 248 -10.16 -11.26 9.93
CA LEU A 248 -10.58 -11.59 11.30
C LEU A 248 -11.50 -10.53 11.92
N TYR A 249 -11.82 -9.44 11.20
CA TYR A 249 -12.50 -8.28 11.80
C TYR A 249 -13.86 -8.61 12.45
N ASP A 250 -14.58 -9.59 11.88
CA ASP A 250 -15.90 -10.01 12.37
C ASP A 250 -15.85 -11.18 13.36
N ASP A 251 -14.66 -11.67 13.71
CA ASP A 251 -14.51 -12.72 14.73
C ASP A 251 -14.66 -12.10 16.14
N PRO A 252 -15.65 -12.52 16.93
CA PRO A 252 -15.89 -11.97 18.27
C PRO A 252 -14.71 -12.16 19.22
N ASN A 253 -13.84 -13.16 18.99
CA ASN A 253 -12.64 -13.38 19.81
C ASN A 253 -11.60 -12.26 19.66
N HIS A 254 -11.68 -11.47 18.58
CA HIS A 254 -10.77 -10.36 18.31
C HIS A 254 -11.41 -8.98 18.58
N ALA A 255 -12.62 -8.91 19.14
CA ALA A 255 -13.35 -7.65 19.33
C ALA A 255 -12.59 -6.62 20.19
N GLU A 256 -11.96 -7.05 21.29
CA GLU A 256 -11.16 -6.16 22.15
C GLU A 256 -9.93 -5.62 21.40
N LEU A 257 -9.26 -6.47 20.63
CA LEU A 257 -8.13 -6.07 19.80
C LEU A 257 -8.54 -5.06 18.72
N VAL A 258 -9.67 -5.27 18.06
CA VAL A 258 -10.22 -4.33 17.08
C VAL A 258 -10.49 -2.97 17.73
N ALA A 259 -11.13 -2.95 18.91
CA ALA A 259 -11.40 -1.72 19.63
C ALA A 259 -10.12 -0.97 20.02
N ASP A 260 -9.11 -1.70 20.50
CA ASP A 260 -7.81 -1.14 20.85
C ASP A 260 -7.08 -0.55 19.62
N LEU A 261 -7.01 -1.28 18.52
CA LEU A 261 -6.38 -0.82 17.28
C LEU A 261 -7.12 0.36 16.65
N LYS A 262 -8.46 0.39 16.71
CA LYS A 262 -9.25 1.56 16.30
C LYS A 262 -8.91 2.80 17.14
N ARG A 263 -8.78 2.64 18.46
CA ARG A 263 -8.37 3.73 19.36
C ARG A 263 -6.99 4.25 18.98
N GLN A 264 -6.00 3.37 18.82
CA GLN A 264 -4.64 3.72 18.41
C GLN A 264 -4.62 4.42 17.03
N LEU A 265 -5.43 3.96 16.08
CA LEU A 265 -5.58 4.58 14.77
C LEU A 265 -6.15 6.00 14.90
N ALA A 266 -7.22 6.21 15.68
CA ALA A 266 -7.80 7.53 15.90
C ALA A 266 -6.82 8.50 16.59
N GLU A 267 -6.08 8.03 17.59
CA GLU A 267 -5.02 8.81 18.25
C GLU A 267 -3.90 9.18 17.28
N THR A 268 -3.47 8.22 16.46
CA THR A 268 -2.43 8.43 15.46
C THR A 268 -2.87 9.45 14.41
N ARG A 269 -4.08 9.34 13.89
CA ARG A 269 -4.68 10.30 12.94
C ARG A 269 -4.62 11.74 13.47
N LYS A 270 -5.05 11.95 14.73
CA LYS A 270 -4.94 13.26 15.39
C LYS A 270 -3.49 13.72 15.50
N ARG A 271 -2.60 12.84 15.98
CA ARG A 271 -1.17 13.16 16.18
C ARG A 271 -0.46 13.57 14.89
N VAL A 272 -0.81 12.98 13.75
CA VAL A 272 -0.17 13.26 12.45
C VAL A 272 -0.88 14.35 11.64
N GLY A 273 -1.96 14.94 12.16
CA GLY A 273 -2.74 15.96 11.48
C GLY A 273 -3.71 15.44 10.40
N ASP A 274 -3.98 14.12 10.39
CA ASP A 274 -5.01 13.50 9.55
C ASP A 274 -6.35 13.35 10.32
N ASP A 275 -6.75 14.46 10.94
CA ASP A 275 -7.92 14.59 11.81
C ASP A 275 -9.21 14.96 11.06
N GLY A 276 -9.15 15.02 9.73
CA GLY A 276 -10.28 15.36 8.86
C GLY A 276 -10.56 16.85 8.71
N SER A 277 -9.83 17.74 9.39
CA SER A 277 -10.01 19.20 9.30
C SER A 277 -9.82 19.75 7.89
N HIS A 278 -8.90 19.16 7.12
CA HIS A 278 -8.61 19.55 5.73
C HIS A 278 -9.69 19.10 4.73
N TYR A 279 -10.42 18.02 5.04
CA TYR A 279 -11.39 17.41 4.13
C TYR A 279 -12.65 16.96 4.88
N PRO A 280 -13.48 17.89 5.37
CA PRO A 280 -14.60 17.59 6.26
C PRO A 280 -15.69 16.72 5.60
N ALA A 281 -15.85 16.80 4.27
CA ALA A 281 -16.82 15.97 3.55
C ALA A 281 -16.41 14.50 3.54
N ALA A 282 -15.13 14.20 3.27
CA ALA A 282 -14.60 12.85 3.39
C ALA A 282 -14.59 12.37 4.85
N GLU A 283 -14.24 13.25 5.80
CA GLU A 283 -14.25 12.90 7.22
C GLU A 283 -15.63 12.48 7.72
N LYS A 284 -16.69 13.13 7.23
CA LYS A 284 -18.07 12.73 7.54
C LYS A 284 -18.35 11.28 7.12
N VAL A 285 -17.83 10.84 5.98
CA VAL A 285 -17.97 9.45 5.52
C VAL A 285 -17.14 8.50 6.38
N VAL A 286 -15.91 8.88 6.73
CA VAL A 286 -15.03 8.12 7.63
C VAL A 286 -15.70 7.88 8.99
N GLN A 287 -16.31 8.92 9.57
CA GLN A 287 -16.95 8.83 10.87
C GLN A 287 -18.28 8.08 10.81
N GLU A 288 -19.04 8.20 9.71
CA GLU A 288 -20.32 7.49 9.55
C GLU A 288 -20.17 5.97 9.65
N PHE A 289 -19.07 5.40 9.14
CA PHE A 289 -18.84 3.96 9.14
C PHE A 289 -17.70 3.55 10.08
N TRP A 290 -17.39 4.40 11.07
CA TRP A 290 -16.32 4.13 12.01
C TRP A 290 -16.67 2.95 12.91
N ASP A 291 -17.84 2.97 13.57
CA ASP A 291 -18.25 1.92 14.50
C ASP A 291 -18.58 0.61 13.76
N TYR A 292 -19.23 0.72 12.60
CA TYR A 292 -19.47 -0.36 11.64
C TYR A 292 -20.43 -1.45 12.16
N ASP A 293 -21.57 -0.99 12.66
CA ASP A 293 -22.63 -1.83 13.22
C ASP A 293 -23.49 -2.52 12.13
N LEU A 294 -24.60 -3.16 12.53
CA LEU A 294 -25.48 -3.83 11.57
C LEU A 294 -26.12 -2.87 10.56
N LYS A 295 -26.48 -1.65 10.98
CA LYS A 295 -27.09 -0.63 10.12
C LYS A 295 -26.06 -0.12 9.11
N ASP A 296 -24.83 0.11 9.56
CA ASP A 296 -23.71 0.50 8.70
C ASP A 296 -23.43 -0.56 7.64
N ARG A 297 -23.45 -1.84 8.02
CA ARG A 297 -23.28 -2.96 7.09
C ARG A 297 -24.40 -3.03 6.05
N GLN A 298 -25.65 -2.82 6.44
CA GLN A 298 -26.77 -2.74 5.50
C GLN A 298 -26.59 -1.57 4.53
N LYS A 299 -26.14 -0.41 5.02
CA LYS A 299 -25.83 0.74 4.18
C LYS A 299 -24.66 0.48 3.23
N ALA A 300 -23.59 -0.17 3.69
CA ALA A 300 -22.46 -0.57 2.84
C ALA A 300 -22.92 -1.53 1.72
N GLN A 301 -23.86 -2.45 1.98
CA GLN A 301 -24.45 -3.30 0.94
C GLN A 301 -25.22 -2.52 -0.12
N MET A 302 -25.95 -1.45 0.27
CA MET A 302 -26.60 -0.56 -0.69
C MET A 302 -25.57 0.17 -1.55
N ILE A 303 -24.53 0.75 -0.93
CA ILE A 303 -23.44 1.45 -1.63
C ILE A 303 -22.72 0.50 -2.61
N SER A 304 -22.52 -0.77 -2.25
CA SER A 304 -21.95 -1.79 -3.14
C SER A 304 -22.72 -1.91 -4.46
N ARG A 305 -24.05 -2.07 -4.36
CA ARG A 305 -24.93 -2.22 -5.53
C ARG A 305 -25.01 -0.95 -6.37
N GLU A 306 -25.06 0.21 -5.71
CA GLU A 306 -25.06 1.52 -6.38
C GLU A 306 -23.75 1.77 -7.13
N PHE A 307 -22.62 1.44 -6.51
CA PHE A 307 -21.31 1.52 -7.15
C PHE A 307 -21.23 0.59 -8.36
N LEU A 308 -21.67 -0.67 -8.25
CA LEU A 308 -21.66 -1.61 -9.38
C LEU A 308 -22.46 -1.05 -10.57
N LYS A 309 -23.71 -0.66 -10.33
CA LYS A 309 -24.59 -0.09 -11.36
C LYS A 309 -23.96 1.11 -12.05
N ARG A 310 -23.35 2.01 -11.27
CA ARG A 310 -22.64 3.18 -11.80
C ARG A 310 -21.43 2.76 -12.65
N ARG A 311 -20.60 1.85 -12.12
CA ARG A 311 -19.37 1.40 -12.76
C ARG A 311 -19.61 0.70 -14.08
N GLU A 312 -20.63 -0.16 -14.16
CA GLU A 312 -21.02 -0.84 -15.40
C GLU A 312 -21.49 0.17 -16.47
N ALA A 313 -22.30 1.16 -16.07
CA ALA A 313 -22.74 2.22 -16.98
C ALA A 313 -21.56 3.05 -17.52
N GLU A 314 -20.59 3.35 -16.68
CA GLU A 314 -19.37 4.08 -17.06
C GLU A 314 -18.49 3.28 -18.03
N LEU A 315 -18.29 1.98 -17.77
CA LEU A 315 -17.55 1.09 -18.65
C LEU A 315 -18.25 0.96 -20.02
N LYS A 316 -19.58 0.81 -20.03
CA LYS A 316 -20.38 0.77 -21.26
C LYS A 316 -20.27 2.08 -22.05
N ALA A 317 -20.14 3.22 -21.36
CA ALA A 317 -19.93 4.52 -21.98
C ALA A 317 -18.46 4.80 -22.35
N GLY A 318 -17.54 3.83 -22.18
CA GLY A 318 -16.12 4.00 -22.49
C GLY A 318 -15.33 4.88 -21.51
N LYS A 319 -15.92 5.25 -20.36
CA LYS A 319 -15.26 6.07 -19.33
C LYS A 319 -14.28 5.22 -18.52
N ARG A 320 -13.00 5.27 -18.88
CA ARG A 320 -11.94 4.48 -18.22
C ARG A 320 -11.24 5.22 -17.07
N ASN A 321 -11.08 6.54 -17.16
CA ASN A 321 -10.43 7.34 -16.11
C ASN A 321 -11.43 8.38 -15.61
N ILE A 322 -12.20 8.01 -14.60
CA ILE A 322 -13.20 8.91 -14.04
C ILE A 322 -12.47 9.83 -13.09
N ARG A 323 -12.54 11.12 -13.39
CA ARG A 323 -12.01 12.13 -12.48
C ARG A 323 -12.90 12.14 -11.25
N THR A 324 -12.45 11.47 -10.19
CA THR A 324 -13.18 11.35 -8.93
C THR A 324 -12.95 12.53 -8.01
N HIS A 325 -12.25 13.59 -8.41
CA HIS A 325 -12.08 14.79 -7.59
C HIS A 325 -11.97 16.01 -8.50
N GLN A 326 -12.61 17.11 -8.11
CA GLN A 326 -12.21 18.40 -8.66
C GLN A 326 -10.89 18.73 -7.98
N GLY A 327 -9.79 18.79 -8.75
CA GLY A 327 -8.48 19.10 -8.19
C GLY A 327 -8.52 20.42 -7.44
N PHE A 328 -7.59 20.60 -6.50
CA PHE A 328 -7.24 21.90 -5.93
C PHE A 328 -7.37 22.99 -7.02
N GLN A 329 -8.24 23.97 -6.82
CA GLN A 329 -7.92 25.29 -7.34
C GLN A 329 -6.55 25.59 -6.74
N GLU A 330 -5.54 25.81 -7.58
CA GLU A 330 -4.20 26.17 -7.13
C GLU A 330 -4.35 27.25 -6.08
N ALA A 331 -4.13 26.89 -4.80
CA ALA A 331 -3.79 27.87 -3.81
C ALA A 331 -2.43 28.36 -4.27
N SER A 332 -2.41 29.53 -4.91
CA SER A 332 -1.21 30.29 -5.20
C SER A 332 -0.39 30.33 -3.93
N TYR A 333 0.72 29.59 -3.90
CA TYR A 333 1.72 29.79 -2.87
C TYR A 333 2.27 31.20 -3.07
N PRO A 334 2.18 32.10 -2.08
CA PRO A 334 2.94 33.34 -2.16
C PRO A 334 4.42 32.97 -2.21
N GLU A 335 5.14 33.59 -3.15
CA GLU A 335 6.59 33.44 -3.38
C GLU A 335 7.45 33.62 -2.12
#